data_AF-A0AAJ2DT94-F1
#
_entry.id   AF-A0AAJ2DT94-F1
#
_cell.length_a   1.000
_cell.length_b   1.000
_cell.length_c   1.000
_cell.angle_alpha   90.00
_cell.angle_beta   90.00
_cell.angle_gamma   90.00
#
_symmetry.space_group_name_H-M   'P 1'
#
loop_
_entity.id
_entity.type
_entity.pdbx_description
1 polymer ?
#
loop_
_entity_poly.entity_id
_entity_poly.type
_entity_poly.pdbx_seq_one_letter_code
_entity_poly.pdbx_strand_id
1 'polypeptide(L)'
;MAKLLSDSEFQRFSELQQKQASFTITTDEADELRDIVARAQKKRDDRAAAMQSIETHIAQFDISPDELFSPEQIGEAARTYGLIPAAKKERTLPPQLIYNGKPYQWTSRALPDEIREPLFEAFTSGQSVKTFIATPKDAARCALTIARLERETGSSYAESLLSELSLTRAQVDDAVARLAA
;
A
#
# COMPACT_ATOMS: atom_id res chain seq x y z
N MET A 1 -17.50 -15.79 -17.67
CA MET A 1 -16.93 -17.14 -17.89
C MET A 1 -15.52 -17.23 -17.32
N ALA A 2 -14.57 -16.38 -17.73
CA ALA A 2 -13.19 -16.41 -17.22
C ALA A 2 -13.05 -16.45 -15.68
N LYS A 3 -13.87 -15.69 -14.94
CA LYS A 3 -13.88 -15.68 -13.47
C LYS A 3 -14.53 -16.90 -12.80
N LEU A 4 -15.12 -17.83 -13.56
CA LEU A 4 -15.85 -19.00 -13.03
C LEU A 4 -15.11 -20.32 -13.33
N LEU A 5 -14.11 -20.28 -14.19
CA LEU A 5 -13.25 -21.39 -14.55
C LEU A 5 -11.92 -21.24 -13.80
N SER A 6 -11.25 -22.35 -13.49
CA SER A 6 -9.85 -22.28 -13.08
C SER A 6 -8.97 -21.81 -14.25
N ASP A 7 -7.76 -21.35 -13.97
CA ASP A 7 -6.82 -20.92 -15.02
C ASP A 7 -6.57 -22.03 -16.05
N SER A 8 -6.49 -23.29 -15.61
CA SER A 8 -6.36 -24.45 -16.48
C SER A 8 -7.61 -24.72 -17.33
N GLU A 9 -8.81 -24.63 -16.74
CA GLU A 9 -10.08 -24.78 -17.46
C GLU A 9 -10.27 -23.66 -18.50
N PHE A 10 -9.85 -22.44 -18.17
CA PHE A 10 -9.95 -21.28 -19.05
C PHE A 10 -9.00 -21.39 -20.25
N GLN A 11 -7.76 -21.83 -20.00
CA GLN A 11 -6.79 -22.09 -21.07
C GLN A 11 -7.32 -23.16 -22.03
N ARG A 12 -7.83 -24.28 -21.48
CA ARG A 12 -8.40 -25.38 -22.26
C ARG A 12 -9.65 -24.95 -23.04
N PHE A 13 -10.54 -24.19 -22.43
CA PHE A 13 -11.70 -23.59 -23.10
C PHE A 13 -11.27 -22.73 -24.29
N SER A 14 -10.25 -21.88 -24.11
CA SER A 14 -9.76 -20.98 -25.15
C SER A 14 -9.17 -21.75 -26.34
N GLU A 15 -8.40 -22.81 -26.08
CA GLU A 15 -7.87 -23.71 -27.11
C GLU A 15 -8.99 -24.39 -27.91
N LEU A 16 -9.99 -24.96 -27.21
CA LEU A 16 -11.11 -25.63 -27.84
C LEU A 16 -11.98 -24.66 -28.64
N GLN A 17 -12.22 -23.45 -28.13
CA GLN A 17 -12.95 -22.40 -28.84
C GLN A 17 -12.21 -21.98 -30.13
N GLN A 18 -10.87 -21.88 -30.09
CA GLN A 18 -10.06 -21.58 -31.27
C GLN A 18 -10.13 -22.69 -32.32
N LYS A 19 -10.07 -23.97 -31.88
CA LYS A 19 -10.26 -25.12 -32.77
C LYS A 19 -11.66 -25.15 -33.40
N GLN A 20 -12.70 -24.82 -32.62
CA GLN A 20 -14.07 -24.73 -33.14
C GLN A 20 -14.20 -23.62 -34.20
N ALA A 21 -13.65 -22.43 -33.93
CA ALA A 21 -13.66 -21.32 -34.89
C ALA A 21 -12.86 -21.62 -36.17
N SER A 22 -11.82 -22.46 -36.05
CA SER A 22 -10.99 -22.91 -37.18
C SER A 22 -11.53 -24.16 -37.87
N PHE A 23 -12.67 -24.70 -37.42
CA PHE A 23 -13.27 -25.96 -37.90
C PHE A 23 -12.33 -27.18 -37.82
N THR A 24 -11.36 -27.16 -36.92
CA THR A 24 -10.39 -28.25 -36.68
C THR A 24 -10.72 -29.08 -35.44
N ILE A 25 -11.83 -28.76 -34.77
CA ILE A 25 -12.27 -29.45 -33.55
C ILE A 25 -12.77 -30.87 -33.87
N THR A 26 -12.35 -31.83 -33.07
CA THR A 26 -12.88 -33.21 -33.12
C THR A 26 -14.23 -33.30 -32.38
N THR A 27 -14.97 -34.39 -32.57
CA THR A 27 -16.24 -34.63 -31.87
C THR A 27 -16.05 -34.67 -30.35
N ASP A 28 -15.03 -35.40 -29.88
CA ASP A 28 -14.72 -35.52 -28.45
C ASP A 28 -14.36 -34.16 -27.84
N GLU A 29 -13.58 -33.35 -28.56
CA GLU A 29 -13.23 -31.98 -28.14
C GLU A 29 -14.45 -31.04 -28.12
N ALA A 30 -15.41 -31.24 -29.02
CA ALA A 30 -16.65 -30.47 -29.03
C ALA A 30 -17.57 -30.87 -27.86
N ASP A 31 -17.57 -32.13 -27.45
CA ASP A 31 -18.23 -32.60 -26.22
C ASP A 31 -17.54 -32.01 -24.99
N GLU A 32 -16.21 -32.04 -24.93
CA GLU A 32 -15.42 -31.44 -23.84
C GLU A 32 -15.71 -29.94 -23.68
N LEU A 33 -15.79 -29.20 -24.79
CA LEU A 33 -16.14 -27.78 -24.79
C LEU A 33 -17.54 -27.55 -24.20
N ARG A 34 -18.52 -28.38 -24.58
CA ARG A 34 -19.89 -28.31 -24.04
C ARG A 34 -19.90 -28.58 -22.53
N ASP A 35 -19.13 -29.55 -22.06
CA ASP A 35 -19.02 -29.89 -20.64
C ASP A 35 -18.40 -28.76 -19.81
N ILE A 36 -17.35 -28.11 -20.32
CA ILE A 36 -16.72 -26.95 -19.65
C ILE A 36 -17.74 -25.82 -19.52
N VAL A 37 -18.50 -25.53 -20.58
CA VAL A 37 -19.54 -24.49 -20.56
C VAL A 37 -20.65 -24.84 -19.56
N ALA A 38 -21.13 -26.08 -19.56
CA ALA A 38 -22.17 -26.54 -18.63
C ALA A 38 -21.71 -26.41 -17.17
N ARG A 39 -20.45 -26.77 -16.85
CA ARG A 39 -19.88 -26.57 -15.51
C ARG A 39 -19.79 -25.09 -15.14
N ALA A 40 -19.37 -24.23 -16.07
CA ALA A 40 -19.30 -22.79 -15.82
C ALA A 40 -20.69 -22.16 -15.56
N GLN A 41 -21.71 -22.61 -16.29
CA GLN A 41 -23.09 -22.20 -16.09
C GLN A 41 -23.61 -22.64 -14.74
N LYS A 42 -23.42 -23.93 -14.38
CA LYS A 42 -23.81 -24.43 -13.06
C LYS A 42 -23.14 -23.65 -11.93
N LYS A 43 -21.82 -23.40 -12.01
CA LYS A 43 -21.10 -22.57 -11.03
C LYS A 43 -21.67 -21.14 -10.92
N ARG A 44 -22.11 -20.56 -12.03
CA ARG A 44 -22.76 -19.23 -12.04
C ARG A 44 -24.08 -19.28 -11.27
N ASP A 45 -24.91 -20.28 -11.56
CA ASP A 45 -26.25 -20.42 -10.99
C ASP A 45 -26.16 -20.75 -9.50
N ASP A 46 -25.26 -21.65 -9.11
CA ASP A 46 -24.96 -21.97 -7.70
C ASP A 46 -24.51 -20.72 -6.93
N ARG A 47 -23.64 -19.90 -7.53
CA ARG A 47 -23.19 -18.63 -6.92
C ARG A 47 -24.35 -17.63 -6.79
N ALA A 48 -25.23 -17.53 -7.78
CA ALA A 48 -26.40 -16.66 -7.73
C ALA A 48 -27.38 -17.10 -6.64
N ALA A 49 -27.65 -18.40 -6.53
CA ALA A 49 -28.48 -18.97 -5.48
C ALA A 49 -27.88 -18.74 -4.08
N ALA A 50 -26.56 -18.88 -3.93
CA ALA A 50 -25.88 -18.59 -2.67
C ALA A 50 -25.99 -17.10 -2.29
N MET A 51 -25.81 -16.18 -3.24
CA MET A 51 -25.99 -14.74 -2.98
C MET A 51 -27.42 -14.41 -2.56
N GLN A 52 -28.41 -14.94 -3.28
CA GLN A 52 -29.82 -14.73 -2.93
C GLN A 52 -30.16 -15.30 -1.55
N SER A 53 -29.58 -16.45 -1.19
CA SER A 53 -29.71 -17.02 0.15
C SER A 53 -29.13 -16.07 1.20
N ILE A 54 -27.92 -15.55 1.01
CA ILE A 54 -27.30 -14.59 1.93
C ILE A 54 -28.17 -13.33 2.09
N GLU A 55 -28.66 -12.75 1.00
CA GLU A 55 -29.56 -11.59 1.03
C GLU A 55 -30.84 -11.88 1.82
N THR A 56 -31.40 -13.08 1.63
CA THR A 56 -32.59 -13.53 2.38
C THR A 56 -32.30 -13.64 3.88
N HIS A 57 -31.14 -14.18 4.26
CA HIS A 57 -30.76 -14.30 5.67
C HIS A 57 -30.50 -12.93 6.29
N ILE A 58 -29.81 -12.01 5.59
CA ILE A 58 -29.60 -10.63 6.06
C ILE A 58 -30.94 -9.95 6.34
N ALA A 59 -31.91 -10.09 5.44
CA ALA A 59 -33.24 -9.52 5.61
C ALA A 59 -34.05 -10.21 6.73
N GLN A 60 -33.97 -11.54 6.85
CA GLN A 60 -34.69 -12.31 7.86
C GLN A 60 -34.23 -11.96 9.28
N PHE A 61 -32.93 -11.75 9.46
CA PHE A 61 -32.33 -11.49 10.77
C PHE A 61 -32.16 -9.99 11.06
N ASP A 62 -32.63 -9.10 10.16
CA ASP A 62 -32.49 -7.64 10.27
C ASP A 62 -31.04 -7.20 10.51
N ILE A 63 -30.08 -7.89 9.87
CA ILE A 63 -28.65 -7.64 10.06
C ILE A 63 -28.30 -6.33 9.38
N SER A 64 -27.78 -5.38 10.15
CA SER A 64 -27.37 -4.08 9.62
C SER A 64 -25.96 -4.15 8.99
N PRO A 65 -25.64 -3.31 7.98
CA PRO A 65 -24.31 -3.32 7.35
C PRO A 65 -23.15 -3.08 8.34
N ASP A 66 -23.39 -2.35 9.42
CA ASP A 66 -22.47 -2.08 10.52
C ASP A 66 -22.16 -3.31 11.39
N GLU A 67 -23.02 -4.33 11.39
CA GLU A 67 -22.75 -5.62 12.03
C GLU A 67 -21.87 -6.53 11.17
N LEU A 68 -21.90 -6.35 9.85
CA LEU A 68 -21.14 -7.18 8.89
C LEU A 68 -19.78 -6.59 8.55
N PHE A 69 -19.66 -5.26 8.55
CA PHE A 69 -18.47 -4.56 8.08
C PHE A 69 -18.07 -3.48 9.07
N SER A 70 -16.77 -3.45 9.39
CA SER A 70 -16.19 -2.33 10.11
C SER A 70 -16.30 -1.02 9.31
N PRO A 71 -16.35 0.15 9.97
CA PRO A 71 -16.32 1.45 9.29
C PRO A 71 -15.14 1.62 8.33
N GLU A 72 -14.00 0.98 8.64
CA GLU A 72 -12.80 0.98 7.81
C GLU A 72 -13.01 0.22 6.50
N GLN A 73 -13.62 -0.97 6.54
CA GLN A 73 -13.95 -1.76 5.37
C GLN A 73 -14.97 -1.05 4.47
N ILE A 74 -15.98 -0.41 5.07
CA ILE A 74 -16.96 0.40 4.34
C ILE A 74 -16.26 1.59 3.67
N GLY A 75 -15.37 2.27 4.38
CA GLY A 75 -14.60 3.39 3.85
C GLY A 75 -13.66 3.00 2.72
N GLU A 76 -13.02 1.84 2.81
CA GLU A 76 -12.14 1.31 1.75
C GLU A 76 -12.92 0.91 0.51
N ALA A 77 -14.05 0.22 0.68
CA ALA A 77 -14.95 -0.11 -0.42
C ALA A 77 -15.45 1.17 -1.11
N ALA A 78 -15.90 2.17 -0.34
CA ALA A 78 -16.37 3.44 -0.88
C ALA A 78 -15.30 4.18 -1.71
N ARG A 79 -14.02 4.13 -1.31
CA ARG A 79 -12.92 4.69 -2.12
C ARG A 79 -12.67 3.87 -3.38
N THR A 80 -12.68 2.55 -3.28
CA THR A 80 -12.44 1.62 -4.40
C THR A 80 -13.47 1.81 -5.50
N TYR A 81 -14.73 2.07 -5.13
CA TYR A 81 -15.81 2.34 -6.06
C TYR A 81 -16.01 3.83 -6.39
N GLY A 82 -15.12 4.72 -5.91
CA GLY A 82 -15.13 6.15 -6.26
C GLY A 82 -16.27 6.96 -5.64
N LEU A 83 -16.95 6.42 -4.62
CA LEU A 83 -18.02 7.11 -3.89
C LEU A 83 -17.47 8.23 -2.99
N ILE A 84 -16.24 8.07 -2.51
CA ILE A 84 -15.51 9.12 -1.77
C ILE A 84 -14.09 9.26 -2.35
N PRO A 85 -13.47 10.45 -2.24
CA PRO A 85 -12.10 10.63 -2.68
C PRO A 85 -11.18 9.59 -2.03
N ALA A 86 -10.29 9.00 -2.83
CA ALA A 86 -9.21 8.18 -2.28
C ALA A 86 -8.50 9.00 -1.20
N ALA A 87 -8.35 8.43 0.00
CA ALA A 87 -7.57 9.07 1.04
C ALA A 87 -6.23 9.44 0.43
N LYS A 88 -5.92 10.75 0.40
CA LYS A 88 -4.59 11.19 -0.01
C LYS A 88 -3.64 10.52 0.96
N LYS A 89 -2.93 9.48 0.51
CA LYS A 89 -1.79 8.93 1.25
C LYS A 89 -0.96 10.16 1.58
N GLU A 90 -0.84 10.49 2.85
CA GLU A 90 -0.13 11.69 3.28
C GLU A 90 1.31 11.52 2.82
N ARG A 91 1.64 12.11 1.66
CA ARG A 91 2.96 12.00 1.07
C ARG A 91 3.84 12.95 1.87
N THR A 92 4.39 12.45 2.98
CA THR A 92 5.46 13.14 3.68
C THR A 92 6.57 13.39 2.67
N LEU A 93 6.80 14.67 2.37
CA LEU A 93 7.84 15.07 1.44
C LEU A 93 9.21 14.67 2.01
N PRO A 94 10.21 14.34 1.17
CA PRO A 94 11.51 13.92 1.67
C PRO A 94 12.16 15.04 2.51
N PRO A 95 13.01 14.68 3.47
CA PRO A 95 13.84 15.65 4.19
C PRO A 95 14.59 16.56 3.23
N GLN A 96 14.64 17.84 3.59
CA GLN A 96 15.39 18.85 2.88
C GLN A 96 16.44 19.43 3.82
N LEU A 97 17.69 19.40 3.38
CA LEU A 97 18.83 19.90 4.10
C LEU A 97 19.45 21.09 3.36
N ILE A 98 20.14 21.96 4.08
CA ILE A 98 20.93 23.06 3.52
C ILE A 98 22.33 22.99 4.12
N TYR A 99 23.34 23.04 3.25
CA TYR A 99 24.74 23.14 3.66
C TYR A 99 25.49 24.06 2.70
N ASN A 100 26.26 25.01 3.22
CA ASN A 100 26.96 26.03 2.42
C ASN A 100 26.08 26.73 1.36
N GLY A 101 24.82 27.02 1.73
CA GLY A 101 23.85 27.67 0.83
C GLY A 101 23.27 26.78 -0.27
N LYS A 102 23.66 25.51 -0.36
CA LYS A 102 23.14 24.55 -1.32
C LYS A 102 22.03 23.69 -0.69
N PRO A 103 20.89 23.48 -1.37
CA PRO A 103 19.83 22.59 -0.90
C PRO A 103 20.11 21.13 -1.31
N TYR A 104 19.83 20.20 -0.40
CA TYR A 104 19.96 18.75 -0.61
C TYR A 104 18.64 18.06 -0.25
N GLN A 105 18.17 17.14 -1.08
CA GLN A 105 17.01 16.31 -0.76
C GLN A 105 17.48 14.92 -0.34
N TRP A 106 17.16 14.53 0.89
CA TRP A 106 17.48 13.20 1.38
C TRP A 106 16.37 12.22 0.98
N THR A 107 16.58 11.56 -0.15
CA THR A 107 15.64 10.59 -0.71
C THR A 107 16.05 9.15 -0.34
N SER A 108 15.81 8.16 -1.19
CA SER A 108 16.28 6.78 -0.98
C SER A 108 17.78 6.62 -1.22
N ARG A 109 18.43 7.57 -1.90
CA ARG A 109 19.87 7.57 -2.14
C ARG A 109 20.62 8.22 -0.98
N ALA A 110 21.84 7.76 -0.73
CA ALA A 110 22.76 8.38 0.22
C ALA A 110 23.01 9.85 -0.15
N LEU A 111 23.17 10.68 0.87
CA LEU A 111 23.58 12.07 0.68
C LEU A 111 25.02 12.14 0.15
N PRO A 112 25.38 13.18 -0.63
CA PRO A 112 26.77 13.47 -0.98
C PRO A 112 27.64 13.62 0.26
N ASP A 113 28.89 13.14 0.19
CA ASP A 113 29.81 13.14 1.33
C ASP A 113 30.04 14.54 1.90
N GLU A 114 30.05 15.58 1.05
CA GLU A 114 30.21 16.98 1.44
C GLU A 114 29.21 17.49 2.49
N ILE A 115 28.00 16.92 2.54
CA ILE A 115 27.00 17.24 3.57
C ILE A 115 26.84 16.08 4.57
N ARG A 116 27.02 14.84 4.12
CA ARG A 116 26.85 13.64 4.95
C ARG A 116 27.85 13.62 6.11
N GLU A 117 29.12 13.84 5.83
CA GLU A 117 30.18 13.83 6.85
C GLU A 117 29.94 14.86 7.96
N PRO A 118 29.79 16.18 7.68
CA PRO A 118 29.58 17.17 8.74
C PRO A 118 28.25 16.99 9.45
N LEU A 119 27.20 16.52 8.76
CA LEU A 119 25.91 16.23 9.39
C LEU A 119 26.01 15.05 10.37
N PHE A 120 26.71 13.98 10.00
CA PHE A 120 26.85 12.78 10.82
C PHE A 120 27.77 13.04 12.00
N GLU A 121 28.84 13.82 11.80
CA GLU A 121 29.71 14.28 12.87
C GLU A 121 28.93 15.13 13.88
N ALA A 122 28.16 16.14 13.42
CA ALA A 122 27.32 16.94 14.31
C ALA A 122 26.31 16.06 15.08
N PHE A 123 25.68 15.10 14.41
CA PHE A 123 24.71 14.19 15.03
C PHE A 123 25.35 13.30 16.10
N THR A 124 26.45 12.62 15.77
CA THR A 124 27.12 11.66 16.66
C THR A 124 27.91 12.32 17.78
N SER A 125 28.35 13.56 17.61
CA SER A 125 28.97 14.38 18.66
C SER A 125 27.94 15.02 19.62
N GLY A 126 26.65 14.77 19.41
CA GLY A 126 25.58 15.30 20.26
C GLY A 126 25.31 16.79 20.05
N GLN A 127 25.64 17.33 18.87
CA GLN A 127 25.34 18.71 18.50
C GLN A 127 23.97 18.84 17.83
N SER A 128 23.44 20.08 17.81
CA SER A 128 22.18 20.36 17.13
C SER A 128 22.34 20.24 15.61
N VAL A 129 21.53 19.39 14.96
CA VAL A 129 21.48 19.27 13.49
C VAL A 129 20.47 20.25 12.85
N LYS A 130 19.80 21.06 13.67
CA LYS A 130 18.78 22.02 13.23
C LYS A 130 19.29 22.98 12.16
N THR A 131 20.56 23.35 12.20
CA THR A 131 21.22 24.23 11.22
C THR A 131 21.29 23.62 9.82
N PHE A 132 21.30 22.29 9.72
CA PHE A 132 21.27 21.57 8.46
C PHE A 132 19.86 21.41 7.90
N ILE A 133 18.81 21.54 8.71
CA ILE A 133 17.44 21.27 8.29
C ILE A 133 16.84 22.51 7.64
N ALA A 134 16.45 22.40 6.37
CA ALA A 134 15.87 23.51 5.60
C ALA A 134 14.49 23.95 6.12
N THR A 135 13.76 23.02 6.72
CA THR A 135 12.35 23.20 7.12
C THR A 135 12.15 22.84 8.60
N PRO A 136 12.80 23.54 9.55
CA PRO A 136 12.81 23.17 10.96
C PRO A 136 11.44 23.33 11.65
N LYS A 137 10.44 23.92 10.96
CA LYS A 137 9.05 24.05 11.42
C LYS A 137 8.15 22.90 10.95
N ASP A 138 8.62 22.07 10.02
CA ASP A 138 7.89 20.91 9.52
C ASP A 138 8.24 19.69 10.37
N ALA A 139 7.44 19.42 11.40
CA ALA A 139 7.68 18.36 12.37
C ALA A 139 7.76 16.97 11.71
N ALA A 140 6.95 16.70 10.68
CA ALA A 140 6.96 15.42 9.99
C ALA A 140 8.28 15.20 9.24
N ARG A 141 8.79 16.23 8.54
CA ARG A 141 10.09 16.14 7.88
C ARG A 141 11.25 16.12 8.86
N CYS A 142 11.16 16.86 9.96
CA CYS A 142 12.18 16.83 11.00
C CYS A 142 12.27 15.44 11.63
N ALA A 143 11.14 14.85 12.03
CA ALA A 143 11.07 13.48 12.56
C ALA A 143 11.67 12.46 11.57
N LEU A 144 11.33 12.57 10.29
CA LEU A 144 11.89 11.72 9.24
C LEU A 144 13.40 11.93 9.02
N THR A 145 13.90 13.16 9.21
CA THR A 145 15.34 13.47 9.14
C THR A 145 16.08 12.79 10.29
N ILE A 146 15.57 12.95 11.52
CA ILE A 146 16.18 12.35 12.71
C ILE A 146 16.12 10.83 12.64
N ALA A 147 14.97 10.24 12.25
CA ALA A 147 14.83 8.80 12.09
C ALA A 147 15.83 8.20 11.09
N ARG A 148 16.14 8.93 10.00
CA ARG A 148 17.18 8.52 9.04
C ARG A 148 18.58 8.61 9.63
N LEU A 149 18.88 9.68 10.37
CA LEU A 149 20.16 9.84 11.05
C LEU A 149 20.37 8.74 12.08
N GLU A 150 19.36 8.40 12.89
CA GLU A 150 19.44 7.31 13.86
C GLU A 150 19.69 5.97 13.17
N ARG A 151 19.02 5.71 12.05
CA ARG A 151 19.20 4.49 11.26
C ARG A 151 20.58 4.40 10.60
N GLU A 152 21.09 5.48 10.04
CA GLU A 152 22.36 5.48 9.28
C GLU A 152 23.60 5.59 10.19
N THR A 153 23.47 6.20 11.37
CA THR A 153 24.58 6.36 12.33
C THR A 153 24.56 5.36 13.48
N GLY A 154 23.43 4.67 13.72
CA GLY A 154 23.23 3.79 14.86
C GLY A 154 23.21 4.52 16.22
N SER A 155 23.18 5.85 16.23
CA SER A 155 23.15 6.69 17.43
C SER A 155 21.76 7.26 17.64
N SER A 156 21.37 7.54 18.89
CA SER A 156 20.09 8.19 19.18
C SER A 156 20.26 9.69 19.38
N TYR A 157 19.32 10.49 18.85
CA TYR A 157 19.34 11.93 19.03
C TYR A 157 18.91 12.32 20.44
N ALA A 158 19.58 13.27 21.08
CA ALA A 158 19.29 13.63 22.47
C ALA A 158 17.89 14.26 22.63
N GLU A 159 17.19 13.92 23.71
CA GLU A 159 15.82 14.41 23.96
C GLU A 159 15.76 15.94 24.12
N SER A 160 16.80 16.54 24.71
CA SER A 160 16.93 18.00 24.80
C SER A 160 16.97 18.65 23.41
N LEU A 161 17.61 18.03 22.42
CA LEU A 161 17.73 18.55 21.06
C LEU A 161 16.46 18.32 20.23
N LEU A 162 15.68 17.26 20.52
CA LEU A 162 14.38 17.04 19.90
C LEU A 162 13.42 18.21 20.16
N SER A 163 13.48 18.78 21.37
CA SER A 163 12.67 19.93 21.73
C SER A 163 12.95 21.17 20.86
N GLU A 164 14.19 21.35 20.37
CA GLU A 164 14.56 22.45 19.47
C GLU A 164 13.88 22.39 18.11
N LEU A 165 13.50 21.18 17.67
CA LEU A 165 12.75 20.88 16.45
C LEU A 165 11.25 20.72 16.72
N SER A 166 10.80 21.00 17.94
CA SER A 166 9.41 20.77 18.36
C SER A 166 8.96 19.32 18.15
N LEU A 167 9.88 18.37 18.37
CA LEU A 167 9.64 16.94 18.22
C LEU A 167 9.53 16.25 19.59
N THR A 168 8.79 15.16 19.59
CA THR A 168 8.75 14.17 20.68
C THR A 168 9.45 12.89 20.23
N ARG A 169 9.95 12.09 21.19
CA ARG A 169 10.57 10.80 20.90
C ARG A 169 9.61 9.86 20.13
N ALA A 170 8.34 9.84 20.51
CA ALA A 170 7.32 9.03 19.86
C ALA A 170 7.16 9.34 18.35
N GLN A 171 7.31 10.60 17.94
CA GLN A 171 7.25 10.99 16.52
C GLN A 171 8.46 10.47 15.73
N VAL A 172 9.63 10.39 16.36
CA VAL A 172 10.84 9.82 15.73
C VAL A 172 10.69 8.30 15.61
N ASP A 173 10.23 7.64 16.67
CA ASP A 173 10.05 6.17 16.68
C ASP A 173 9.02 5.72 15.63
N ASP A 174 7.90 6.44 15.49
CA ASP A 174 6.91 6.19 14.43
C ASP A 174 7.53 6.39 13.03
N ALA A 175 8.35 7.42 12.84
CA ALA A 175 9.06 7.64 11.58
C ALA A 175 10.10 6.54 11.27
N VAL A 176 10.79 6.01 12.29
CA VAL A 176 11.72 4.86 12.15
C VAL A 176 10.96 3.60 11.73
N ALA A 177 9.82 3.31 12.36
CA ALA A 177 8.99 2.16 12.01
C ALA A 177 8.52 2.22 10.55
N ARG A 178 8.11 3.41 10.09
CA ARG A 178 7.71 3.65 8.68
C ARG A 178 8.87 3.52 7.68
N LEU A 179 10.11 3.73 8.10
CA LEU A 179 11.30 3.55 7.25
C LEU A 179 11.70 2.08 7.08
N ALA A 180 11.22 1.19 7.97
CA ALA A 180 11.47 -0.24 7.93
C ALA A 180 10.41 -1.04 7.15
N ALA A 181 9.25 -0.43 6.88
CA ALA A 181 8.16 -0.97 6.06
C ALA A 181 8.33 -0.65 4.57
#